data_AF-A0A329VLG9-F1
#
_entry.id   AF-A0A329VLG9-F1
#
_cell.length_a   1.000
_cell.length_b   1.000
_cell.length_c   1.000
_cell.angle_alpha   90.00
_cell.angle_beta   90.00
_cell.angle_gamma   90.00
#
_symmetry.space_group_name_H-M   'P 1'
#
loop_
_entity.id
_entity.type
_entity.pdbx_description
1 polymer ?
#
loop_
_entity_poly.entity_id
_entity_poly.type
_entity_poly.pdbx_seq_one_letter_code
_entity_poly.pdbx_strand_id
1 'polypeptide(L)'
;MSVKNKARDRLPGGRLKSYRRVGSHFASCARWFDKSPSWYRNMMMTRPERREVRRLLNQVMRGHDADGIAFPVSHRPFVYWW
;
A
#
# COMPACT_ATOMS: atom_id res chain seq x y z
N MET A 1 14.49 -5.03 -8.58
CA MET A 1 14.13 -6.11 -9.52
C MET A 1 12.65 -6.03 -9.85
N SER A 2 12.27 -6.09 -11.13
CA SER A 2 10.86 -6.14 -11.55
C SER A 2 10.34 -7.56 -11.38
N VAL A 3 9.30 -7.75 -10.57
CA VAL A 3 8.64 -9.04 -10.33
C VAL A 3 7.99 -9.59 -11.62
N LYS A 4 7.71 -8.71 -12.59
CA LYS A 4 7.14 -9.06 -13.89
C LYS A 4 8.20 -9.17 -14.98
N ASN A 5 8.13 -10.27 -15.74
CA ASN A 5 8.99 -10.56 -16.86
C ASN A 5 8.46 -9.88 -18.13
N LYS A 6 9.30 -9.04 -18.78
CA LYS A 6 8.91 -8.30 -19.98
C LYS A 6 8.48 -9.19 -21.15
N ALA A 7 9.01 -10.40 -21.29
CA ALA A 7 8.66 -11.31 -22.38
C ALA A 7 7.38 -12.12 -22.08
N ARG A 8 7.20 -12.60 -20.84
CA ARG A 8 6.09 -13.52 -20.48
C ARG A 8 4.82 -12.79 -20.03
N ASP A 9 4.97 -11.63 -19.40
CA ASP A 9 3.88 -10.89 -18.74
C ASP A 9 3.32 -9.74 -19.57
N ARG A 10 3.56 -9.75 -20.89
CA ARG A 10 2.99 -8.79 -21.85
C ARG A 10 1.93 -9.44 -22.73
N LEU A 11 0.96 -8.63 -23.15
CA LEU A 11 0.00 -8.94 -24.20
C LEU A 11 0.69 -8.82 -25.56
N PRO A 12 0.11 -9.37 -26.65
CA PRO A 12 0.66 -9.24 -28.00
C PRO A 12 0.97 -7.78 -28.41
N GLY A 13 0.17 -6.81 -27.96
CA GLY A 13 0.41 -5.38 -28.16
C GLY A 13 1.42 -4.72 -27.21
N GLY A 14 2.30 -5.49 -26.56
CA GLY A 14 3.37 -4.98 -25.67
C GLY A 14 2.89 -4.40 -24.33
N ARG A 15 1.59 -4.29 -24.10
CA ARG A 15 1.01 -3.86 -22.81
C ARG A 15 1.21 -4.93 -21.75
N LEU A 16 1.50 -4.52 -20.52
CA LEU A 16 1.60 -5.44 -19.39
C LEU A 16 0.25 -6.12 -19.12
N LYS A 17 0.26 -7.42 -18.83
CA LYS A 17 -0.90 -8.16 -18.34
C LYS A 17 -1.29 -7.61 -16.95
N SER A 18 -2.59 -7.45 -16.75
CA SER A 18 -3.15 -6.98 -15.48
C SER A 18 -4.37 -7.81 -15.10
N TYR A 19 -4.60 -7.98 -13.80
CA TYR A 19 -5.78 -8.70 -13.27
C TYR A 19 -7.09 -8.25 -13.93
N ARG A 20 -7.26 -6.93 -14.15
CA ARG A 20 -8.47 -6.37 -14.77
C ARG A 20 -8.69 -6.85 -16.21
N ARG A 21 -7.63 -7.22 -16.94
CA ARG A 21 -7.70 -7.64 -18.35
C ARG A 21 -7.73 -9.14 -18.53
N VAL A 22 -6.93 -9.87 -17.75
CA VAL A 22 -6.72 -11.32 -17.93
C VAL A 22 -7.15 -12.16 -16.73
N GLY A 23 -7.77 -11.54 -15.72
CA GLY A 23 -8.24 -12.23 -14.52
C GLY A 23 -7.11 -12.94 -13.76
N SER A 24 -7.46 -14.07 -13.15
CA SER A 24 -6.56 -14.96 -12.42
C SER A 24 -5.93 -16.05 -13.29
N HIS A 25 -6.12 -16.04 -14.61
CA HIS A 25 -5.57 -17.06 -15.52
C HIS A 25 -4.04 -17.11 -15.53
N PHE A 26 -3.38 -16.03 -15.12
CA PHE A 26 -1.93 -15.94 -15.03
C PHE A 26 -1.51 -15.63 -13.59
N ALA A 27 -0.57 -16.41 -13.06
CA ALA A 27 -0.03 -16.22 -11.71
C ALA A 27 0.52 -14.79 -11.51
N SER A 28 1.19 -14.23 -12.53
CA SER A 28 1.70 -12.86 -12.52
C SER A 28 0.64 -11.76 -12.44
N CYS A 29 -0.62 -12.13 -12.68
CA CYS A 29 -1.78 -11.26 -12.60
C CYS A 29 -2.65 -11.54 -11.38
N ALA A 30 -2.31 -12.53 -10.56
CA ALA A 30 -3.03 -12.79 -9.33
C ALA A 30 -3.01 -11.52 -8.44
N ARG A 31 -4.13 -11.24 -7.76
CA ARG A 31 -4.27 -10.02 -6.94
C ARG A 31 -3.17 -9.86 -5.89
N TRP A 32 -2.54 -10.96 -5.49
CA TRP A 32 -1.52 -11.04 -4.46
C TRP A 32 -0.07 -11.08 -4.99
N PHE A 33 0.17 -11.27 -6.30
CA PHE A 33 1.48 -11.58 -6.86
C PHE A 33 2.58 -10.54 -6.55
N ASP A 34 2.27 -9.25 -6.67
CA ASP A 34 3.20 -8.15 -6.39
C ASP A 34 2.90 -7.42 -5.08
N LYS A 35 2.08 -8.00 -4.21
CA LYS A 35 1.58 -7.30 -3.02
C LYS A 35 2.10 -7.97 -1.76
N SER A 36 2.71 -7.17 -0.91
CA SER A 36 2.93 -7.59 0.48
C SER A 36 1.58 -7.97 1.11
N PRO A 37 1.55 -9.03 1.94
CA PRO A 37 0.34 -9.45 2.63
C PRO A 37 -0.38 -8.28 3.30
N SER A 38 -1.71 -8.31 3.30
CA SER A 38 -2.53 -7.25 3.92
C SER A 38 -2.18 -7.06 5.39
N TRP A 39 -1.95 -8.15 6.13
CA TRP A 39 -1.54 -8.14 7.53
C TRP A 39 -0.23 -7.39 7.71
N TYR A 40 0.78 -7.67 6.88
CA TYR A 40 2.10 -7.06 6.98
C TYR A 40 2.04 -5.57 6.75
N ARG A 41 1.28 -5.13 5.73
CA ARG A 41 1.05 -3.70 5.50
C ARG A 41 0.30 -3.06 6.65
N ASN A 42 -0.69 -3.74 7.23
CA ASN A 42 -1.53 -3.20 8.30
C ASN A 42 -0.83 -3.14 9.67
N MET A 43 0.22 -3.93 9.89
CA MET A 43 0.92 -3.97 11.18
C MET A 43 2.32 -3.36 11.12
N MET A 44 3.07 -3.59 10.04
CA MET A 44 4.52 -3.35 9.99
C MET A 44 4.94 -2.20 9.08
N MET A 45 4.04 -1.70 8.23
CA MET A 45 4.29 -0.55 7.35
C MET A 45 3.55 0.70 7.85
N THR A 46 3.65 1.81 7.11
CA THR A 46 3.03 3.12 7.38
C THR A 46 1.48 3.17 7.45
N ARG A 47 0.75 2.06 7.40
CA ARG A 47 -0.74 2.08 7.41
C ARG A 47 -1.32 2.50 8.76
N PRO A 48 -0.82 2.04 9.92
CA PRO A 48 -1.29 2.48 11.24
C PRO A 48 -1.13 3.99 11.41
N GLU A 49 0.07 4.51 11.15
CA GLU A 49 0.37 5.95 11.23
C GLU A 49 -0.57 6.77 10.34
N ARG A 50 -0.80 6.33 9.08
CA ARG A 50 -1.76 7.01 8.20
C ARG A 50 -3.20 6.98 8.71
N ARG A 51 -3.61 5.96 9.46
CA ARG A 51 -4.95 5.91 10.08
C ARG A 51 -5.04 6.88 11.24
N GLU A 52 -3.98 6.97 12.04
CA GLU A 52 -3.88 7.90 13.16
C GLU A 52 -3.89 9.35 12.68
N VAL A 53 -3.05 9.70 11.70
CA VAL A 53 -3.06 11.04 11.08
C VAL A 53 -4.44 11.36 10.52
N ARG A 54 -5.10 10.43 9.82
CA ARG A 54 -6.45 10.66 9.31
C ARG A 54 -7.46 10.88 10.44
N ARG A 55 -7.35 10.16 11.55
CA ARG A 55 -8.21 10.34 12.72
C ARG A 55 -8.02 11.73 13.32
N LEU A 56 -6.77 12.17 13.48
CA LEU A 56 -6.42 13.50 13.99
C LEU A 56 -6.95 14.62 13.07
N LEU A 57 -6.75 14.49 11.76
CA LEU A 57 -7.30 15.43 10.78
C LEU A 57 -8.83 15.50 10.84
N ASN A 58 -9.51 14.37 10.99
CA ASN A 58 -10.96 14.34 11.15
C ASN A 58 -11.44 15.02 12.44
N GLN A 59 -10.63 15.02 13.50
CA GLN A 59 -10.94 15.75 14.73
C GLN A 59 -10.80 17.26 14.51
N VAL A 60 -9.72 17.71 13.88
CA VAL A 60 -9.55 19.12 13.50
C VAL A 60 -10.72 19.61 12.64
N MET A 61 -11.10 18.82 11.62
CA MET A 61 -12.26 19.15 10.77
C MET A 61 -13.59 19.23 11.53
N ARG A 62 -13.70 18.60 12.69
CA ARG A 62 -14.88 18.65 13.57
C ARG A 62 -14.84 19.81 14.57
N GLY A 63 -13.84 20.70 14.48
CA GLY A 63 -13.70 21.87 15.35
C GLY A 63 -12.86 21.65 16.60
N HIS A 64 -12.11 20.54 16.69
CA HIS A 64 -11.09 20.42 17.71
C HIS A 64 -9.90 21.34 17.42
N ASP A 65 -9.25 21.84 18.47
CA ASP A 65 -8.06 22.67 18.37
C ASP A 65 -6.93 21.93 17.62
N ALA A 66 -6.38 22.60 16.60
CA ALA A 66 -5.33 22.05 15.75
C ALA A 66 -3.94 22.21 16.37
N ASP A 67 -3.73 23.26 17.16
CA ASP A 67 -2.40 23.61 17.68
C ASP A 67 -1.99 22.66 18.83
N GLY A 68 -2.96 22.07 19.53
CA GLY A 68 -2.74 21.04 20.54
C GLY A 68 -2.44 19.64 20.00
N ILE A 69 -2.52 19.41 18.68
CA ILE A 69 -2.37 18.07 18.09
C ILE A 69 -0.93 17.82 17.63
N ALA A 70 -0.27 16.88 18.29
CA ALA A 70 1.01 16.35 17.83
C ALA A 70 0.79 15.21 16.80
N PHE A 71 1.18 15.43 15.55
CA PHE A 71 1.14 14.38 14.53
C PHE A 71 2.30 13.40 14.72
N PRO A 72 2.07 12.08 14.55
CA PRO A 72 3.15 11.10 14.56
C PRO A 72 4.04 11.31 13.33
N VAL A 73 5.28 11.76 13.55
CA VAL A 73 6.30 11.90 12.50
C VAL A 73 7.27 10.74 12.64
N SER A 74 7.13 9.72 11.78
CA SER A 74 8.14 8.67 11.66
C SER A 74 8.98 8.88 10.40
N HIS A 75 10.30 8.75 10.56
CA HIS A 75 11.26 8.87 9.46
C HIS A 75 11.50 7.54 8.75
N ARG A 76 10.99 6.43 9.31
CA ARG A 76 11.22 5.08 8.80
C ARG A 76 9.88 4.38 8.56
N PRO A 77 9.65 3.83 7.37
CA PRO A 77 8.37 3.18 7.06
C PRO A 77 8.18 1.83 7.75
N PHE A 78 9.19 1.33 8.46
CA PHE A 78 9.19 0.02 9.11
C PHE A 78 9.38 0.19 10.61
N VAL A 79 8.42 -0.31 11.39
CA VAL A 79 8.60 -0.54 12.83
C VAL A 79 9.33 -1.88 12.95
N TYR A 80 10.66 -1.83 13.04
CA TYR A 80 11.46 -3.02 13.33
C TYR A 80 11.27 -3.36 14.81
N TRP A 81 10.64 -4.50 15.09
CA TRP A 81 10.77 -5.16 16.38
C TRP A 81 12.11 -5.91 16.36
N TRP A 82 12.95 -5.71 17.38
CA TRP A 82 14.10 -6.57 17.62
C TRP A 82 13.65 -7.90 18.20
#